data_AF-A0A1X1ZM36-F1
#
_entry.id   AF-A0A1X1ZM36-F1
#
_cell.length_a   1.000
_cell.length_b   1.000
_cell.length_c   1.000
_cell.angle_alpha   90.00
_cell.angle_beta   90.00
_cell.angle_gamma   90.00
#
_symmetry.space_group_name_H-M   'P 1'
#
loop_
_entity.id
_entity.type
_entity.pdbx_description
1 polymer ?
#
loop_
_entity_poly.entity_id
_entity_poly.type
_entity_poly.pdbx_seq_one_letter_code
_entity_poly.pdbx_strand_id
1 'polypeptide(L)'
;MTPLKFFSRHWHDVGVVSGLIAGIYLAIAWKHLDVLQRIVIINFIIVVLHQFEEYSWPGGFPYVANKIFIPLVGGNFFKPLNQLSSAAANCTFAYVFYLLPVFFPHTIWLALGTFIFGSVLQVIGHGIVVNYQIRSLISPGTITAVLGWLPLGVIYVKYIYDHGLVGAWDWPLAVAYTIAGGVGCFYLVEQVWLGSDDPNYHPFDEDELARFRIPEKFEAAQRSRAAKKQA
;
A
#
# COMPACT_ATOMS: atom_id res chain seq x y z
N MET A 1 20.86 8.28 -16.80
CA MET A 1 19.85 7.38 -16.22
C MET A 1 18.98 6.85 -17.35
N THR A 2 18.72 5.54 -17.42
CA THR A 2 17.86 4.96 -18.46
C THR A 2 16.38 5.25 -18.16
N PRO A 3 15.47 5.24 -19.15
CA PRO A 3 14.04 5.42 -18.92
C PRO A 3 13.47 4.41 -17.91
N LEU A 4 13.89 3.15 -17.99
CA LEU A 4 13.48 2.11 -17.05
C LEU A 4 13.93 2.42 -15.62
N LYS A 5 15.20 2.80 -15.39
CA LYS A 5 15.69 3.16 -14.05
C LYS A 5 15.00 4.41 -13.52
N PHE A 6 14.73 5.41 -14.37
CA PHE A 6 13.95 6.59 -13.97
C PHE A 6 12.55 6.19 -13.50
N PHE A 7 11.83 5.39 -14.30
CA PHE A 7 10.48 4.93 -13.94
C PHE A 7 10.50 4.09 -12.66
N SER A 8 11.38 3.09 -12.55
CA SER A 8 11.46 2.23 -11.37
C SER A 8 11.79 2.98 -10.08
N ARG A 9 12.44 4.15 -10.18
CA ARG A 9 12.78 5.01 -9.03
C ARG A 9 11.72 6.09 -8.74
N HIS A 10 10.89 6.47 -9.71
CA HIS A 10 9.99 7.65 -9.59
C HIS A 10 8.52 7.36 -9.90
N TRP A 11 8.12 6.09 -10.08
CA TRP A 11 6.74 5.70 -10.38
C TRP A 11 5.73 6.23 -9.36
N HIS A 12 6.11 6.34 -8.09
CA HIS A 12 5.29 6.88 -7.01
C HIS A 12 5.07 8.40 -7.14
N ASP A 13 6.07 9.14 -7.65
CA ASP A 13 5.97 10.58 -7.90
C ASP A 13 4.99 10.83 -9.06
N VAL A 14 5.07 9.99 -10.09
CA VAL A 14 4.09 9.97 -11.19
C VAL A 14 2.70 9.59 -10.67
N GLY A 15 2.61 8.68 -9.70
CA GLY A 15 1.37 8.32 -9.03
C GLY A 15 0.67 9.51 -8.34
N VAL A 16 1.42 10.43 -7.73
CA VAL A 16 0.85 11.67 -7.17
C VAL A 16 0.18 12.52 -8.25
N VAL A 17 0.72 12.56 -9.47
CA VAL A 17 0.08 13.27 -10.59
C VAL A 17 -1.27 12.63 -10.94
N SER A 18 -1.34 11.30 -10.95
CA SER A 18 -2.62 10.57 -11.12
C SER A 18 -3.63 10.90 -10.01
N GLY A 19 -3.16 10.98 -8.76
CA GLY A 19 -3.98 11.39 -7.61
C GLY A 19 -4.49 12.82 -7.75
N LEU A 20 -3.66 13.75 -8.22
CA LEU A 20 -4.05 15.13 -8.48
C LEU A 20 -5.10 15.23 -9.58
N ILE A 21 -4.92 14.50 -10.69
CA ILE A 21 -5.91 14.44 -11.79
C ILE A 21 -7.23 13.89 -11.27
N ALA A 22 -7.20 12.81 -10.50
CA ALA A 22 -8.40 12.23 -9.90
C ALA A 22 -9.08 13.21 -8.92
N GLY A 23 -8.31 13.96 -8.13
CA GLY A 23 -8.84 15.00 -7.24
C GLY A 23 -9.48 16.18 -7.97
N ILE A 24 -8.86 16.65 -9.06
CA ILE A 24 -9.44 17.69 -9.93
C ILE A 24 -10.73 17.18 -10.57
N TYR A 25 -10.73 15.96 -11.10
CA TYR A 25 -11.92 15.33 -11.65
C TYR A 25 -13.04 15.23 -10.61
N LEU A 26 -12.73 14.75 -9.40
CA LEU A 26 -13.68 14.67 -8.29
C LEU A 26 -14.29 16.02 -7.95
N ALA A 27 -13.50 17.10 -7.95
CA ALA A 27 -13.97 18.45 -7.65
C ALA A 27 -14.90 19.00 -8.74
N ILE A 28 -14.54 18.82 -10.02
CA ILE A 28 -15.32 19.34 -11.16
C ILE A 28 -16.59 18.52 -11.36
N ALA A 29 -16.50 17.20 -11.28
CA ALA A 29 -17.61 16.29 -11.53
C ALA A 29 -18.46 15.99 -10.27
N TRP A 30 -18.16 16.61 -9.12
CA TRP A 30 -18.76 16.27 -7.81
C TRP A 30 -20.28 16.05 -7.85
N LYS A 31 -21.03 16.96 -8.48
CA LYS A 31 -22.49 16.91 -8.54
C LYS A 31 -23.03 15.80 -9.46
N HIS A 32 -22.21 15.29 -10.38
CA HIS A 32 -22.56 14.27 -11.36
C HIS A 32 -22.19 12.86 -10.91
N LEU A 33 -21.28 12.73 -9.95
CA LEU A 33 -20.86 11.46 -9.39
C LEU A 33 -21.83 11.01 -8.30
N ASP A 34 -22.20 9.73 -8.27
CA ASP A 34 -22.89 9.16 -7.12
C ASP A 34 -21.94 9.07 -5.92
N VAL A 35 -22.50 8.86 -4.72
CA VAL A 35 -21.72 8.88 -3.47
C VAL A 35 -20.70 7.75 -3.41
N LEU A 36 -21.01 6.55 -3.91
CA LEU A 36 -20.05 5.44 -3.94
C LEU A 36 -18.88 5.78 -4.86
N GLN A 37 -19.16 6.30 -6.05
CA GLN A 37 -18.10 6.68 -6.98
C GLN A 37 -17.17 7.75 -6.40
N ARG A 38 -17.71 8.74 -5.66
CA ARG A 38 -16.89 9.72 -4.93
C ARG A 38 -15.98 9.04 -3.90
N ILE A 39 -16.54 8.16 -3.07
CA ILE A 39 -15.78 7.45 -2.03
C ILE A 39 -14.67 6.60 -2.65
N VAL A 40 -14.96 5.88 -3.73
CA VAL A 40 -14.00 5.00 -4.39
C VAL A 40 -12.91 5.79 -5.15
N ILE A 41 -13.23 6.96 -5.71
CA ILE A 41 -12.22 7.87 -6.26
C ILE A 41 -11.27 8.36 -5.15
N ILE A 42 -11.81 8.74 -3.99
CA ILE A 42 -10.97 9.13 -2.83
C ILE A 42 -10.10 7.94 -2.39
N ASN A 43 -10.64 6.72 -2.41
CA ASN A 43 -9.89 5.50 -2.10
C ASN A 43 -8.71 5.28 -3.06
N PHE A 44 -8.90 5.51 -4.36
CA PHE A 44 -7.81 5.51 -5.34
C PHE A 44 -6.78 6.62 -5.09
N ILE A 45 -7.22 7.83 -4.72
CA ILE A 45 -6.31 8.91 -4.35
C ILE A 45 -5.46 8.51 -3.14
N ILE A 46 -6.05 7.85 -2.14
CA ILE A 46 -5.33 7.39 -0.94
C ILE A 46 -4.27 6.35 -1.32
N VAL A 47 -4.54 5.39 -2.22
CA VAL A 47 -3.51 4.37 -2.57
C VAL A 47 -2.27 4.99 -3.20
N VAL A 48 -2.43 5.97 -4.10
CA VAL A 48 -1.28 6.61 -4.74
C VAL A 48 -0.53 7.52 -3.78
N LEU A 49 -1.23 8.18 -2.84
CA LEU A 49 -0.60 8.93 -1.77
C LEU A 49 0.12 8.02 -0.77
N HIS A 50 -0.41 6.84 -0.50
CA HIS A 50 0.22 5.85 0.37
C HIS A 50 1.53 5.36 -0.22
N GLN A 51 1.53 5.02 -1.51
CA GLN A 51 2.73 4.65 -2.25
C GLN A 51 3.77 5.78 -2.26
N PHE A 52 3.33 7.03 -2.40
CA PHE A 52 4.20 8.19 -2.23
C PHE A 52 4.76 8.30 -0.80
N GLU A 53 3.93 8.08 0.23
CA GLU A 53 4.36 8.12 1.62
C GLU A 53 5.44 7.07 1.92
N GLU A 54 5.23 5.85 1.41
CA GLU A 54 6.10 4.69 1.59
C GLU A 54 7.46 4.85 0.91
N TYR A 55 7.47 5.36 -0.32
CA TYR A 55 8.67 5.35 -1.15
C TYR A 55 9.31 6.74 -1.28
N SER A 56 8.54 7.82 -1.38
CA SER A 56 9.08 9.19 -1.58
C SER A 56 9.31 9.93 -0.27
N TRP A 57 8.23 10.33 0.41
CA TRP A 57 8.29 11.17 1.60
C TRP A 57 7.20 10.79 2.60
N PRO A 58 7.56 10.39 3.83
CA PRO A 58 8.92 10.40 4.38
C PRO A 58 9.83 9.29 3.80
N GLY A 59 9.26 8.27 3.14
CA GLY A 59 10.00 7.21 2.47
C GLY A 59 10.67 6.20 3.42
N GLY A 60 11.25 5.13 2.88
CA GLY A 60 12.00 4.13 3.65
C GLY A 60 11.29 2.78 3.77
N PHE A 61 10.13 2.62 3.11
CA PHE A 61 9.46 1.34 3.00
C PHE A 61 10.33 0.22 2.39
N PRO A 62 11.20 0.46 1.39
CA PRO A 62 12.10 -0.59 0.88
C PRO A 62 12.90 -1.30 1.98
N TYR A 63 13.39 -0.56 2.99
CA TYR A 63 14.06 -1.16 4.15
C TYR A 63 13.07 -1.94 5.02
N VAL A 64 11.89 -1.36 5.30
CA VAL A 64 10.83 -2.02 6.07
C VAL A 64 10.45 -3.35 5.44
N ALA A 65 10.20 -3.39 4.14
CA ALA A 65 9.81 -4.60 3.43
C ALA A 65 10.91 -5.69 3.54
N ASN A 66 12.15 -5.33 3.21
CA ASN A 66 13.27 -6.28 3.16
C ASN A 66 13.78 -6.74 4.52
N LYS A 67 13.74 -5.90 5.56
CA LYS A 67 14.32 -6.20 6.88
C LYS A 67 13.28 -6.51 7.95
N ILE A 68 12.01 -6.17 7.73
CA ILE A 68 10.95 -6.36 8.71
C ILE A 68 9.88 -7.31 8.16
N PHE A 69 9.22 -6.96 7.04
CA PHE A 69 8.10 -7.77 6.57
C PHE A 69 8.52 -9.14 6.06
N ILE A 70 9.42 -9.22 5.08
CA ILE A 70 9.85 -10.52 4.50
C ILE A 70 10.29 -11.53 5.58
N PRO A 71 11.16 -11.15 6.55
CA PRO A 71 11.52 -12.07 7.63
C PRO A 71 10.35 -12.51 8.52
N LEU A 72 9.31 -11.68 8.68
CA LEU A 72 8.13 -12.01 9.49
C LEU A 72 7.16 -12.95 8.77
N VAL A 73 6.96 -12.80 7.45
CA VAL A 73 5.97 -13.60 6.69
C VAL A 73 6.53 -14.87 6.06
N GLY A 74 7.85 -15.01 5.88
CA GLY A 74 8.45 -16.30 5.51
C GLY A 74 9.64 -16.19 4.59
N GLY A 75 10.84 -16.03 5.18
CA GLY A 75 12.09 -15.73 4.48
C GLY A 75 12.61 -16.72 3.43
N ASN A 76 11.92 -17.85 3.18
CA ASN A 76 12.28 -18.81 2.12
C ASN A 76 11.35 -18.76 0.90
N PHE A 77 10.17 -18.13 1.01
CA PHE A 77 9.19 -18.04 -0.09
C PHE A 77 9.23 -16.67 -0.79
N PHE A 78 9.81 -15.67 -0.13
CA PHE A 78 9.86 -14.30 -0.59
C PHE A 78 11.31 -13.90 -0.86
N LYS A 79 11.51 -13.24 -2.00
CA LYS A 79 12.79 -12.68 -2.42
C LYS A 79 12.91 -11.23 -1.94
N PRO A 80 14.13 -10.68 -1.85
CA PRO A 80 14.29 -9.26 -1.60
C PRO A 80 13.55 -8.41 -2.65
N LEU A 81 12.83 -7.39 -2.19
CA LEU A 81 12.24 -6.37 -3.05
C LEU A 81 13.37 -5.57 -3.72
N ASN A 82 13.10 -5.17 -4.96
CA ASN A 82 13.94 -4.30 -5.77
C ASN A 82 13.06 -3.22 -6.42
N GLN A 83 13.67 -2.18 -6.99
CA GLN A 83 12.93 -1.05 -7.54
C GLN A 83 11.97 -1.46 -8.65
N LEU A 84 12.38 -2.36 -9.54
CA LEU A 84 11.56 -2.77 -10.68
C LEU A 84 10.33 -3.57 -10.23
N SER A 85 10.53 -4.55 -9.35
CA SER A 85 9.45 -5.38 -8.85
C SER A 85 8.44 -4.55 -8.04
N SER A 86 8.93 -3.67 -7.17
CA SER A 86 8.06 -2.76 -6.41
C SER A 86 7.31 -1.80 -7.33
N ALA A 87 7.96 -1.21 -8.34
CA ALA A 87 7.28 -0.32 -9.28
C ALA A 87 6.16 -1.04 -10.04
N ALA A 88 6.46 -2.22 -10.61
CA ALA A 88 5.49 -2.97 -11.39
C ALA A 88 4.30 -3.43 -10.54
N ALA A 89 4.56 -4.05 -9.39
CA ALA A 89 3.50 -4.55 -8.51
C ALA A 89 2.61 -3.42 -8.00
N ASN A 90 3.19 -2.31 -7.54
CA ASN A 90 2.42 -1.18 -7.02
C ASN A 90 1.64 -0.43 -8.10
N CYS A 91 2.20 -0.30 -9.31
CA CYS A 91 1.46 0.29 -10.43
C CYS A 91 0.28 -0.60 -10.83
N THR A 92 0.48 -1.91 -10.96
CA THR A 92 -0.63 -2.85 -11.21
C THR A 92 -1.67 -2.77 -10.10
N PHE A 93 -1.24 -2.70 -8.84
CA PHE A 93 -2.14 -2.61 -7.71
C PHE A 93 -2.96 -1.31 -7.71
N ALA A 94 -2.34 -0.16 -7.96
CA ALA A 94 -3.05 1.12 -8.03
C ALA A 94 -4.00 1.18 -9.24
N TYR A 95 -3.50 0.92 -10.45
CA TYR A 95 -4.22 1.18 -11.69
C TYR A 95 -5.12 0.04 -12.17
N VAL A 96 -4.97 -1.17 -11.61
CA VAL A 96 -5.87 -2.29 -11.90
C VAL A 96 -6.74 -2.60 -10.69
N PHE A 97 -6.16 -2.84 -9.52
CA PHE A 97 -6.94 -3.27 -8.35
C PHE A 97 -7.74 -2.12 -7.69
N TYR A 98 -7.12 -0.96 -7.47
CA TYR A 98 -7.80 0.19 -6.84
C TYR A 98 -8.61 1.04 -7.80
N LEU A 99 -8.20 1.16 -9.07
CA LEU A 99 -8.88 1.99 -10.04
C LEU A 99 -10.13 1.29 -10.62
N LEU A 100 -10.13 -0.05 -10.74
CA LEU A 100 -11.26 -0.79 -11.33
C LEU A 100 -12.62 -0.47 -10.68
N PRO A 101 -12.76 -0.43 -9.34
CA PRO A 101 -14.05 -0.15 -8.72
C PRO A 101 -14.58 1.27 -8.99
N VAL A 102 -13.74 2.22 -9.46
CA VAL A 102 -14.19 3.57 -9.86
C VAL A 102 -15.16 3.51 -11.04
N PHE A 103 -14.98 2.53 -11.92
CA PHE A 103 -15.86 2.32 -13.08
C PHE A 103 -17.08 1.45 -12.76
N PHE A 104 -17.05 0.75 -11.63
CA PHE A 104 -18.11 -0.15 -11.19
C PHE A 104 -18.49 0.11 -9.71
N PRO A 105 -18.88 1.35 -9.36
CA PRO A 105 -19.05 1.76 -7.96
C PRO A 105 -20.17 1.00 -7.24
N HIS A 106 -21.14 0.47 -7.98
CA HIS A 106 -22.25 -0.33 -7.44
C HIS A 106 -21.94 -1.83 -7.30
N THR A 107 -20.79 -2.30 -7.78
CA THR A 107 -20.33 -3.67 -7.54
C THR A 107 -19.65 -3.72 -6.18
N ILE A 108 -20.45 -3.88 -5.12
CA ILE A 108 -20.03 -3.63 -3.73
C ILE A 108 -18.79 -4.42 -3.33
N TRP A 109 -18.73 -5.71 -3.66
CA TRP A 109 -17.57 -6.56 -3.33
C TRP A 109 -16.24 -6.10 -3.96
N LEU A 110 -16.27 -5.46 -5.14
CA LEU A 110 -15.05 -4.95 -5.78
C LEU A 110 -14.44 -3.82 -4.94
N ALA A 111 -15.23 -2.80 -4.63
CA ALA A 111 -14.76 -1.70 -3.79
C ALA A 111 -14.49 -2.16 -2.35
N LEU A 112 -15.34 -3.01 -1.77
CA LEU A 112 -15.16 -3.55 -0.42
C LEU A 112 -13.82 -4.30 -0.29
N GLY A 113 -13.40 -5.06 -1.30
CA GLY A 113 -12.09 -5.73 -1.26
C GLY A 113 -10.92 -4.75 -1.17
N THR A 114 -10.97 -3.64 -1.90
CA THR A 114 -9.94 -2.59 -1.77
C THR A 114 -9.94 -1.94 -0.38
N PHE A 115 -11.12 -1.77 0.23
CA PHE A 115 -11.22 -1.26 1.60
C PHE A 115 -10.74 -2.25 2.65
N ILE A 116 -10.94 -3.55 2.48
CA ILE A 116 -10.35 -4.58 3.35
C ILE A 116 -8.82 -4.46 3.29
N PHE A 117 -8.26 -4.35 2.09
CA PHE A 117 -6.81 -4.20 1.94
C PHE A 117 -6.30 -2.91 2.61
N GLY A 118 -6.87 -1.75 2.26
CA GLY A 118 -6.40 -0.45 2.78
C GLY A 118 -6.74 -0.19 4.26
N SER A 119 -7.97 -0.46 4.67
CA SER A 119 -8.48 -0.08 6.01
C SER A 119 -8.19 -1.12 7.08
N VAL A 120 -7.89 -2.36 6.71
CA VAL A 120 -7.55 -3.43 7.65
C VAL A 120 -6.08 -3.80 7.50
N LEU A 121 -5.66 -4.29 6.34
CA LEU A 121 -4.31 -4.82 6.19
C LEU A 121 -3.25 -3.72 6.30
N GLN A 122 -3.42 -2.58 5.62
CA GLN A 122 -2.45 -1.48 5.70
C GLN A 122 -2.47 -0.76 7.05
N VAL A 123 -3.64 -0.61 7.67
CA VAL A 123 -3.73 -0.03 9.03
C VAL A 123 -3.04 -0.94 10.06
N ILE A 124 -3.22 -2.26 9.98
CA ILE A 124 -2.51 -3.19 10.87
C ILE A 124 -1.00 -3.19 10.55
N GLY A 125 -0.63 -3.31 9.28
CA GLY A 125 0.76 -3.35 8.83
C GLY A 125 1.54 -2.11 9.25
N HIS A 126 1.07 -0.93 8.83
CA HIS A 126 1.78 0.33 9.03
C HIS A 126 1.39 1.07 10.29
N GLY A 127 0.15 0.92 10.77
CA GLY A 127 -0.29 1.55 12.02
C GLY A 127 0.25 0.82 13.25
N ILE A 128 0.40 -0.51 13.17
CA ILE A 128 0.74 -1.35 14.34
C ILE A 128 2.07 -2.09 14.14
N VAL A 129 2.17 -2.97 13.15
CA VAL A 129 3.28 -3.94 13.06
C VAL A 129 4.63 -3.27 12.84
N VAL A 130 4.76 -2.42 11.81
CA VAL A 130 6.02 -1.73 11.49
C VAL A 130 6.44 -0.83 12.66
N ASN A 131 5.50 -0.03 13.15
CA ASN A 131 5.71 0.88 14.28
C ASN A 131 6.15 0.15 15.54
N TYR A 132 5.57 -1.01 15.83
CA TYR A 132 6.04 -1.88 16.91
C TYR A 132 7.47 -2.35 16.66
N GLN A 133 7.81 -2.79 15.45
CA GLN A 133 9.15 -3.31 15.11
C GLN A 133 10.24 -2.25 15.22
N ILE A 134 9.97 -1.01 14.81
CA ILE A 134 10.93 0.11 14.89
C ILE A 134 10.79 0.97 16.16
N ARG A 135 9.84 0.65 17.05
CA ARG A 135 9.48 1.44 18.24
C ARG A 135 9.23 2.93 17.93
N SER A 136 8.43 3.18 16.91
CA SER A 136 7.99 4.51 16.51
C SER A 136 6.47 4.60 16.56
N LEU A 137 5.92 5.81 16.59
CA LEU A 137 4.48 6.05 16.40
C LEU A 137 4.10 6.20 14.93
N ILE A 138 5.08 6.57 14.10
CA ILE A 138 4.90 6.81 12.67
C ILE A 138 6.03 6.11 11.92
N SER A 139 5.65 5.39 10.88
CA SER A 139 6.49 4.85 9.82
C SER A 139 5.94 5.33 8.47
N PRO A 140 6.68 5.14 7.37
CA PRO A 140 6.16 5.38 6.03
C PRO A 140 4.89 4.55 5.83
N GLY A 141 3.87 5.14 5.23
CA GLY A 141 2.53 4.55 5.06
C GLY A 141 1.59 4.68 6.26
N THR A 142 2.06 5.10 7.45
CA THR A 142 1.20 5.21 8.64
C THR A 142 0.14 6.30 8.47
N ILE A 143 0.50 7.47 7.93
CA ILE A 143 -0.38 8.63 7.88
C ILE A 143 -1.55 8.35 6.95
N THR A 144 -1.28 7.91 5.73
CA THR A 144 -2.30 7.60 4.72
C THR A 144 -3.14 6.38 5.11
N ALA A 145 -2.56 5.37 5.77
CA ALA A 145 -3.36 4.25 6.27
C ALA A 145 -4.32 4.67 7.38
N VAL A 146 -3.83 5.36 8.41
CA VAL A 146 -4.63 5.68 9.61
C VAL A 146 -5.55 6.89 9.39
N LEU A 147 -5.10 7.92 8.68
CA LEU A 147 -5.89 9.14 8.45
C LEU A 147 -6.61 9.16 7.10
N GLY A 148 -6.18 8.34 6.14
CA GLY A 148 -6.85 8.17 4.86
C GLY A 148 -7.81 6.99 4.89
N TRP A 149 -7.27 5.77 4.88
CA TRP A 149 -8.10 4.56 4.71
C TRP A 149 -9.02 4.28 5.88
N LEU A 150 -8.55 4.32 7.12
CA LEU A 150 -9.39 3.98 8.27
C LEU A 150 -10.71 4.78 8.32
N PRO A 151 -10.71 6.13 8.28
CA PRO A 151 -11.96 6.87 8.28
C PRO A 151 -12.79 6.65 7.00
N LEU A 152 -12.15 6.54 5.83
CA LEU A 152 -12.89 6.33 4.58
C LEU A 152 -13.55 4.95 4.52
N GLY A 153 -12.89 3.91 5.05
CA GLY A 153 -13.43 2.56 5.17
C GLY A 153 -14.63 2.51 6.11
N VAL A 154 -14.56 3.23 7.25
CA VAL A 154 -15.72 3.39 8.15
C VAL A 154 -16.88 4.07 7.43
N ILE A 155 -16.62 5.14 6.68
CA ILE A 155 -17.64 5.85 5.89
C ILE A 155 -18.25 4.93 4.84
N TYR A 156 -17.42 4.19 4.09
CA TYR A 156 -17.88 3.28 3.04
C TYR A 156 -18.75 2.16 3.61
N VAL A 157 -18.27 1.46 4.64
CA VAL A 157 -19.01 0.38 5.30
C VAL A 157 -20.32 0.91 5.87
N LYS A 158 -20.30 2.04 6.57
CA LYS A 158 -21.53 2.66 7.07
C LYS A 158 -22.51 2.95 5.93
N TYR A 159 -22.04 3.53 4.84
CA TYR A 159 -22.88 3.91 3.70
C TYR A 159 -23.57 2.69 3.06
N ILE A 160 -22.84 1.60 2.79
CA ILE A 160 -23.41 0.40 2.14
C ILE A 160 -24.42 -0.33 3.04
N TYR A 161 -24.27 -0.24 4.37
CA TYR A 161 -25.24 -0.80 5.32
C TYR A 161 -26.48 0.09 5.47
N ASP A 162 -26.29 1.40 5.68
CA ASP A 162 -27.40 2.35 5.86
C ASP A 162 -28.36 2.38 4.66
N HIS A 163 -27.84 2.11 3.45
CA HIS A 163 -28.62 2.13 2.22
C HIS A 163 -29.00 0.72 1.72
N GLY A 164 -28.73 -0.34 2.50
CA GLY A 164 -29.10 -1.72 2.14
C GLY A 164 -28.45 -2.24 0.86
N LEU A 165 -27.24 -1.76 0.53
CA LEU A 165 -26.54 -2.08 -0.71
C LEU A 165 -25.70 -3.36 -0.60
N VAL A 166 -25.26 -3.71 0.62
CA VAL A 166 -24.42 -4.87 0.88
C VAL A 166 -25.25 -6.13 1.10
N GLY A 167 -24.95 -7.18 0.34
CA GLY A 167 -25.49 -8.52 0.50
C GLY A 167 -24.52 -9.47 1.22
N ALA A 168 -25.03 -10.65 1.60
CA ALA A 168 -24.22 -11.66 2.29
C ALA A 168 -23.03 -12.16 1.44
N TRP A 169 -23.18 -12.22 0.11
CA TRP A 169 -22.14 -12.66 -0.81
C TRP A 169 -21.05 -11.60 -1.07
N ASP A 170 -21.31 -10.33 -0.77
CA ASP A 170 -20.31 -9.30 -1.04
C ASP A 170 -19.06 -9.46 -0.17
N TRP A 171 -19.21 -9.95 1.06
CA TRP A 171 -18.11 -10.20 1.97
C TRP A 171 -17.13 -11.30 1.50
N PRO A 172 -17.57 -12.55 1.22
CA PRO A 172 -16.67 -13.57 0.72
C PRO A 172 -16.08 -13.21 -0.64
N LEU A 173 -16.83 -12.54 -1.53
CA LEU A 173 -16.30 -12.07 -2.81
C LEU A 173 -15.25 -10.96 -2.63
N ALA A 174 -15.46 -10.04 -1.69
CA ALA A 174 -14.48 -9.00 -1.36
C ALA A 174 -13.19 -9.59 -0.80
N VAL A 175 -13.30 -10.60 0.08
CA VAL A 175 -12.14 -11.33 0.59
C VAL A 175 -11.41 -12.06 -0.55
N ALA A 176 -12.14 -12.76 -1.42
CA ALA A 176 -11.56 -13.42 -2.58
C ALA A 176 -10.84 -12.43 -3.51
N TYR A 177 -11.46 -11.27 -3.77
CA TYR A 177 -10.86 -10.19 -4.55
C TYR A 177 -9.59 -9.63 -3.90
N THR A 178 -9.63 -9.41 -2.58
CA THR A 178 -8.46 -8.95 -1.79
C THR A 178 -7.31 -9.93 -1.90
N ILE A 179 -7.57 -11.23 -1.74
CA ILE A 179 -6.57 -12.28 -1.87
C ILE A 179 -6.04 -12.34 -3.30
N ALA A 180 -6.91 -12.28 -4.30
CA ALA A 180 -6.51 -12.29 -5.70
C ALA A 180 -5.62 -11.08 -6.06
N GLY A 181 -5.95 -9.89 -5.55
CA GLY A 181 -5.14 -8.69 -5.70
C GLY A 181 -3.77 -8.83 -5.02
N GLY A 182 -3.74 -9.30 -3.77
CA GLY A 182 -2.51 -9.51 -3.01
C GLY A 182 -1.60 -10.56 -3.64
N VAL A 183 -2.14 -11.72 -4.01
CA VAL A 183 -1.40 -12.79 -4.69
C VAL A 183 -0.95 -12.33 -6.08
N GLY A 184 -1.84 -11.73 -6.87
CA GLY A 184 -1.53 -11.28 -8.22
C GLY A 184 -0.43 -10.22 -8.25
N CYS A 185 -0.53 -9.19 -7.41
CA CYS A 185 0.41 -8.07 -7.43
C CYS A 185 1.67 -8.37 -6.61
N PHE A 186 1.51 -8.73 -5.34
CA PHE A 186 2.66 -8.82 -4.41
C PHE A 186 3.30 -10.19 -4.35
N TYR A 187 2.66 -11.26 -4.81
CA TYR A 187 3.33 -12.55 -4.92
C TYR A 187 3.79 -12.81 -6.36
N LEU A 188 2.87 -12.83 -7.33
CA LEU A 188 3.23 -13.18 -8.71
C LEU A 188 4.11 -12.10 -9.37
N VAL A 189 3.65 -10.84 -9.42
CA VAL A 189 4.42 -9.77 -10.08
C VAL A 189 5.68 -9.43 -9.28
N GLU A 190 5.56 -9.12 -7.98
CA GLU A 190 6.70 -8.62 -7.20
C GLU A 190 7.75 -9.70 -6.90
N GLN A 191 7.35 -10.94 -6.61
CA GLN A 191 8.25 -11.94 -6.03
C GLN A 191 8.64 -13.01 -7.05
N VAL A 192 7.66 -13.54 -7.79
CA VAL A 192 7.90 -14.63 -8.74
C VAL A 192 8.51 -14.09 -10.04
N TRP A 193 7.88 -13.10 -10.68
CA TRP A 193 8.26 -12.63 -12.01
C TRP A 193 9.41 -11.64 -12.02
N LEU A 194 9.41 -10.68 -11.08
CA LEU A 194 10.39 -9.59 -11.04
C LEU A 194 11.27 -9.59 -9.78
N GLY A 195 11.03 -10.50 -8.85
CA GLY A 195 11.87 -10.68 -7.68
C GLY A 195 13.16 -11.42 -8.03
N SER A 196 14.27 -11.03 -7.39
CA SER A 196 15.59 -11.61 -7.64
C SER A 196 16.39 -11.73 -6.34
N ASP A 197 17.16 -12.81 -6.21
CA ASP A 197 18.16 -12.97 -5.14
C ASP A 197 19.51 -12.32 -5.50
N ASP A 198 19.69 -11.90 -6.76
CA ASP A 198 20.87 -11.13 -7.17
C ASP A 198 20.78 -9.71 -6.59
N PRO A 199 21.68 -9.30 -5.68
CA PRO A 199 21.66 -7.98 -5.07
C PRO A 199 21.89 -6.84 -6.07
N ASN A 200 22.38 -7.13 -7.28
CA ASN A 200 22.60 -6.13 -8.33
C ASN A 200 21.40 -5.97 -9.27
N TYR A 201 20.34 -6.77 -9.12
CA TYR A 201 19.16 -6.70 -9.95
C TYR A 201 18.23 -5.56 -9.49
N HIS A 202 18.26 -4.43 -10.20
CA HIS A 202 17.45 -3.24 -9.93
C HIS A 202 17.44 -2.79 -8.45
N PRO A 203 18.60 -2.70 -7.78
CA PRO A 203 18.64 -2.40 -6.36
C PRO A 203 18.02 -1.04 -6.05
N PHE A 204 17.46 -0.94 -4.84
CA PHE A 204 17.19 0.36 -4.25
C PHE A 204 18.49 1.10 -4.00
N ASP A 205 18.48 2.40 -4.27
CA ASP A 205 19.64 3.23 -4.01
C ASP A 205 19.72 3.50 -2.49
N GLU A 206 20.92 3.77 -1.97
CA GLU A 206 21.15 3.90 -0.53
C GLU A 206 20.29 5.00 0.11
N ASP A 207 20.00 6.08 -0.62
CA ASP A 207 19.17 7.17 -0.15
C ASP A 207 17.71 6.73 0.07
N GLU A 208 17.18 5.80 -0.73
CA GLU A 208 15.84 5.26 -0.55
C GLU A 208 15.75 4.35 0.67
N LEU A 209 16.81 3.59 0.94
CA LEU A 209 16.90 2.70 2.10
C LEU A 209 17.09 3.47 3.42
N ALA A 210 17.80 4.60 3.37
CA ALA A 210 18.09 5.44 4.54
C ALA A 210 16.95 6.41 4.91
N ARG A 211 15.92 6.55 4.06
CA ARG A 211 14.81 7.48 4.28
C ARG A 211 14.12 7.27 5.63
N PHE A 212 13.68 8.39 6.19
CA PHE A 212 13.01 8.51 7.49
C PHE A 212 13.75 7.89 8.69
N ARG A 213 15.05 7.66 8.55
CA ARG A 213 15.92 7.02 9.54
C ARG A 213 15.38 5.66 10.01
N ILE A 214 14.74 4.92 9.09
CA ILE A 214 14.19 3.60 9.39
C ILE A 214 15.28 2.62 9.85
N PRO A 215 16.46 2.53 9.20
CA PRO A 215 17.53 1.64 9.66
C PRO A 215 17.91 1.90 11.12
N GLU A 216 18.15 3.16 11.48
CA GLU A 216 18.60 3.54 12.81
C GLU A 216 17.54 3.26 13.87
N LYS A 217 16.26 3.54 13.58
CA LYS A 217 15.13 3.22 14.46
C LYS A 217 15.03 1.71 14.68
N PHE A 218 15.13 0.92 13.61
CA PHE A 218 15.05 -0.53 13.68
C PHE A 218 16.20 -1.12 14.51
N GLU A 219 17.43 -0.72 14.23
CA GLU A 219 18.61 -1.18 14.98
C GLU A 219 18.55 -0.79 16.46
N ALA A 220 18.12 0.44 16.78
CA ALA A 220 17.93 0.88 18.16
C ALA A 220 16.88 0.04 18.88
N ALA A 221 15.77 -0.29 18.20
CA ALA A 221 14.74 -1.17 18.73
C ALA A 221 15.27 -2.59 18.99
N GLN A 222 16.08 -3.14 18.08
CA GLN A 222 16.72 -4.45 18.27
C GLN A 222 17.72 -4.46 19.44
N ARG A 223 18.58 -3.45 19.54
CA ARG A 223 19.51 -3.31 20.68
C ARG A 223 18.77 -3.26 22.01
N SER A 224 17.68 -2.50 22.10
CA SER A 224 16.88 -2.43 23.32
C SER A 224 16.17 -3.75 23.66
N ARG A 225 15.74 -4.52 22.66
CA ARG A 225 15.16 -5.86 22.88
C ARG A 225 16.22 -6.85 23.37
N ALA A 226 17.42 -6.84 22.79
CA ALA A 226 18.52 -7.70 23.20
C ALA A 226 18.93 -7.42 24.66
N ALA A 227 19.07 -6.15 25.05
CA ALA A 227 19.40 -5.76 26.42
C ALA A 227 18.35 -6.25 27.44
N LYS A 228 17.05 -6.16 27.10
CA LYS A 228 15.97 -6.68 27.97
C LYS A 228 15.96 -8.20 28.11
N LYS A 229 16.50 -8.94 27.14
CA LYS A 229 16.58 -10.41 27.20
C LYS A 229 17.75 -10.91 28.06
N GLN A 230 18.73 -10.04 28.31
CA GLN A 230 19.93 -10.34 29.08
C GLN A 230 19.84 -9.91 30.56
N ALA A 231 18.82 -9.14 30.92
CA ALA A 231 18.50 -8.73 32.29
C ALA A 231 17.45 -9.67 32.90
#